data_AF-Q2HC99-F1
#
_entry.id   AF-Q2HC99-F1
#
_cell.length_a   1.000
_cell.length_b   1.000
_cell.length_c   1.000
_cell.angle_alpha   90.00
_cell.angle_beta   90.00
_cell.angle_gamma   90.00
#
_symmetry.space_group_name_H-M   'P 1'
#
loop_
_entity.id
_entity.type
_entity.pdbx_description
1 polymer ?
#
loop_
_entity_poly.entity_id
_entity_poly.type
_entity_poly.pdbx_seq_one_letter_code
_entity_poly.pdbx_strand_id
1 'polypeptide(L)'
;MPIRQRSRLRPNGRRSPHSIWYRVVIFTNQGGLTLHPDPKSKGPKSAKNRVPGFKQKCSAVLSQLDIPLTLYAATGKDIYRKPRPGMWTEMKEDYDLSESEIDHENSVFVGDAGGRIAEPKGPGAAGKDFSCSDRNLAHNINIKYQTPEEFFLGEKPRDFARDFDVANFPYTDEEKDNEAWATKSNDQDIVLFVGFPGAGKSTFYWKYLEPLNYERVNQDTLKSKDKCFKTAADLLGKGESIVVDNTNADVDTRSQWIALARKHKVPIRCFWFQTPLQLCEHNAAARALNEKVHGDISAHGARRMHC
;
A
#
# COMPACT_ATOMS: atom_id res chain seq x y z
N MET A 1 -10.08 14.96 -15.46
CA MET A 1 -8.79 15.65 -15.35
C MET A 1 -8.26 16.01 -16.71
N PRO A 2 -8.14 17.30 -16.99
CA PRO A 2 -7.53 17.78 -18.22
C PRO A 2 -5.98 17.66 -18.17
N ILE A 3 -5.36 16.88 -19.06
CA ILE A 3 -3.91 16.79 -19.29
C ILE A 3 -3.58 17.66 -20.49
N ARG A 4 -2.69 18.65 -20.33
CA ARG A 4 -2.32 19.53 -21.43
C ARG A 4 -1.31 18.82 -22.34
N GLN A 5 -1.65 18.65 -23.61
CA GLN A 5 -0.74 18.05 -24.60
C GLN A 5 -0.06 19.12 -25.45
N ARG A 6 1.25 18.99 -25.66
CA ARG A 6 1.94 19.70 -26.74
C ARG A 6 1.65 18.97 -28.06
N SER A 7 0.69 19.53 -28.81
CA SER A 7 0.43 19.30 -30.24
C SER A 7 0.28 17.84 -30.74
N ARG A 8 -0.97 17.39 -30.95
CA ARG A 8 -1.30 16.44 -32.04
C ARG A 8 -2.20 17.14 -33.07
N LEU A 9 -1.85 16.97 -34.36
CA LEU A 9 -2.55 17.52 -35.53
C LEU A 9 -3.98 16.98 -35.63
N ARG A 10 -4.98 17.86 -35.84
CA ARG A 10 -6.31 17.45 -36.31
C ARG A 10 -6.25 17.18 -37.83
N PRO A 11 -7.15 16.33 -38.38
CA PRO A 11 -7.22 16.06 -39.82
C PRO A 11 -7.53 17.27 -40.71
N ASN A 12 -8.01 18.40 -40.14
CA ASN A 12 -8.50 19.56 -40.92
C ASN A 12 -7.79 20.89 -40.60
N GLY A 13 -6.45 20.90 -40.63
CA GLY A 13 -5.68 21.96 -41.29
C GLY A 13 -5.84 23.45 -40.90
N ARG A 14 -6.43 23.87 -39.77
CA ARG A 14 -6.38 25.28 -39.33
C ARG A 14 -6.04 25.44 -37.85
N ARG A 15 -4.95 26.19 -37.60
CA ARG A 15 -4.44 26.59 -36.27
C ARG A 15 -5.18 27.84 -35.79
N SER A 16 -5.72 27.81 -34.57
CA SER A 16 -5.92 29.02 -33.76
C SER A 16 -4.71 29.13 -32.80
N PRO A 17 -3.93 30.21 -32.79
CA PRO A 17 -2.67 30.29 -32.02
C PRO A 17 -2.82 30.35 -30.49
N HIS A 18 -4.04 30.48 -29.94
CA HIS A 18 -4.24 30.82 -28.52
C HIS A 18 -5.19 29.90 -27.73
N SER A 19 -5.65 28.80 -28.33
CA SER A 19 -6.49 27.83 -27.61
C SER A 19 -5.60 26.81 -26.89
N ILE A 20 -5.59 26.84 -25.55
CA ILE A 20 -5.01 25.78 -24.71
C ILE A 20 -5.97 24.60 -24.74
N TRP A 21 -5.52 23.44 -25.21
CA TRP A 21 -6.31 22.22 -25.23
C TRP A 21 -5.85 21.27 -24.14
N TYR A 22 -6.84 20.69 -23.46
CA TYR A 22 -6.61 19.64 -22.50
C TYR A 22 -7.29 18.35 -22.93
N ARG A 23 -6.68 17.23 -22.56
CA ARG A 23 -7.23 15.89 -22.67
C ARG A 23 -7.90 15.48 -21.38
N VAL A 24 -9.18 15.20 -21.39
CA VAL A 24 -9.92 14.91 -20.14
C VAL A 24 -9.90 13.41 -19.82
N VAL A 25 -9.35 13.04 -18.67
CA VAL A 25 -9.25 11.65 -18.18
C VAL A 25 -9.88 11.53 -16.80
N ILE A 26 -10.61 10.45 -16.52
CA ILE A 26 -11.20 10.16 -15.21
C ILE A 26 -10.46 8.98 -14.58
N PHE A 27 -9.98 9.16 -13.34
CA PHE A 27 -9.39 8.11 -12.53
C PHE A 27 -10.27 7.81 -11.32
N THR A 28 -10.84 6.60 -11.23
CA THR A 28 -11.76 6.24 -10.14
C THR A 28 -11.36 4.95 -9.43
N ASN A 29 -11.40 4.95 -8.09
CA ASN A 29 -11.28 3.74 -7.27
C ASN A 29 -12.67 3.09 -7.13
N GLN A 30 -12.83 1.85 -7.57
CA GLN A 30 -14.10 1.10 -7.58
C GLN A 30 -13.94 -0.28 -6.93
N GLY A 31 -13.47 -0.30 -5.68
CA GLY A 31 -13.16 -1.55 -4.94
C GLY A 31 -14.35 -2.47 -4.66
N GLY A 32 -15.57 -2.01 -4.94
CA GLY A 32 -16.79 -2.82 -4.86
C GLY A 32 -17.14 -3.56 -6.15
N LEU A 33 -16.35 -3.41 -7.23
CA LEU A 33 -16.52 -4.13 -8.48
C LEU A 33 -15.63 -5.37 -8.52
N THR A 34 -16.19 -6.49 -8.93
CA THR A 34 -15.45 -7.72 -9.19
C THR A 34 -15.60 -8.08 -10.67
N LEU A 35 -14.52 -7.96 -11.44
CA LEU A 35 -14.55 -8.19 -12.89
C LEU A 35 -14.61 -9.69 -13.25
N HIS A 36 -13.89 -10.51 -12.49
CA HIS A 36 -13.81 -11.96 -12.67
C HIS A 36 -14.19 -12.65 -11.36
N PRO A 37 -15.49 -12.78 -11.04
CA PRO A 37 -15.90 -13.48 -9.83
C PRO A 37 -15.53 -14.96 -9.93
N ASP A 38 -14.85 -15.50 -8.91
CA ASP A 38 -14.58 -16.93 -8.82
C ASP A 38 -15.92 -17.70 -8.91
N PRO A 39 -16.08 -18.64 -9.86
CA PRO A 39 -17.28 -19.47 -9.98
C PRO A 39 -17.65 -20.18 -8.67
N LYS A 40 -16.66 -20.50 -7.83
CA LYS A 40 -16.82 -21.17 -6.53
C LYS A 40 -17.07 -20.21 -5.37
N SER A 41 -17.00 -18.89 -5.59
CA SER A 41 -17.24 -17.91 -4.52
C SER A 41 -18.70 -17.97 -4.03
N LYS A 42 -18.87 -18.28 -2.75
CA LYS A 42 -20.15 -18.28 -2.01
C LYS A 42 -20.60 -16.88 -1.56
N GLY A 43 -19.98 -15.82 -2.10
CA GLY A 43 -20.33 -14.44 -1.77
C GLY A 43 -21.71 -14.02 -2.28
N PRO A 44 -22.28 -12.92 -1.75
CA PRO A 44 -23.61 -12.46 -2.13
C PRO A 44 -23.69 -12.18 -3.64
N LYS A 45 -24.74 -12.71 -4.29
CA LYS A 45 -24.99 -12.56 -5.75
C LYS A 45 -25.03 -11.08 -6.19
N SER A 46 -25.40 -10.16 -5.29
CA SER A 46 -25.42 -8.72 -5.55
C SER A 46 -24.04 -8.10 -5.83
N ALA A 47 -22.94 -8.75 -5.44
CA ALA A 47 -21.59 -8.30 -5.78
C ALA A 47 -21.22 -8.65 -7.24
N LYS A 48 -21.77 -9.75 -7.78
CA LYS A 48 -21.49 -10.25 -9.13
C LYS A 48 -22.12 -9.38 -10.24
N ASN A 49 -23.15 -8.60 -9.93
CA ASN A 49 -23.94 -7.83 -10.92
C ASN A 49 -23.70 -6.31 -10.93
N ARG A 50 -22.63 -5.80 -10.28
CA ARG A 50 -22.39 -4.35 -10.20
C ARG A 50 -21.71 -3.77 -11.44
N VAL A 51 -21.00 -4.59 -12.21
CA VAL A 51 -20.24 -4.14 -13.39
C VAL A 51 -21.15 -3.58 -14.49
N PRO A 52 -22.27 -4.23 -14.89
CA PRO A 52 -23.18 -3.66 -15.89
C PRO A 52 -23.78 -2.32 -15.45
N GLY A 53 -24.24 -2.23 -14.20
CA GLY A 53 -24.80 -0.98 -13.66
C GLY A 53 -23.77 0.15 -13.58
N PHE A 54 -22.52 -0.18 -13.25
CA PHE A 54 -21.42 0.78 -13.31
C PHE A 54 -21.17 1.27 -14.74
N LYS A 55 -21.10 0.37 -15.73
CA LYS A 55 -20.93 0.75 -17.14
C LYS A 55 -22.06 1.67 -17.62
N GLN A 56 -23.31 1.34 -17.30
CA GLN A 56 -24.47 2.17 -17.64
C GLN A 56 -24.37 3.56 -17.01
N LYS A 57 -23.99 3.65 -15.73
CA LYS A 57 -23.78 4.92 -15.04
C LYS A 57 -22.66 5.73 -15.68
N CYS A 58 -21.54 5.10 -16.04
CA CYS A 58 -20.46 5.76 -16.77
C CYS A 58 -21.00 6.32 -18.08
N SER A 59 -21.61 5.50 -18.95
CA SER A 59 -22.17 5.96 -20.22
C SER A 59 -23.10 7.16 -20.07
N ALA A 60 -24.01 7.15 -19.08
CA ALA A 60 -24.90 8.29 -18.82
C ALA A 60 -24.13 9.57 -18.47
N VAL A 61 -23.12 9.48 -17.60
CA VAL A 61 -22.27 10.63 -17.23
C VAL A 61 -21.46 11.12 -18.44
N LEU A 62 -20.86 10.21 -19.20
CA LEU A 62 -20.02 10.59 -20.35
C LEU A 62 -20.85 11.28 -21.44
N SER A 63 -22.06 10.78 -21.70
CA SER A 63 -22.98 11.38 -22.66
C SER A 63 -23.48 12.76 -22.23
N GLN A 64 -23.64 13.01 -20.92
CA GLN A 64 -24.05 14.33 -20.42
C GLN A 64 -22.91 15.36 -20.47
N LEU A 65 -21.68 14.93 -20.22
CA LEU A 65 -20.52 15.83 -20.26
C LEU A 65 -20.19 16.28 -21.69
N ASP A 66 -20.56 15.48 -22.70
CA ASP A 66 -20.41 15.77 -24.14
C ASP A 66 -19.03 16.31 -24.54
N ILE A 67 -17.98 15.73 -23.93
CA ILE A 67 -16.58 16.03 -24.24
C ILE A 67 -15.80 14.73 -24.45
N PRO A 68 -14.77 14.73 -25.32
CA PRO A 68 -13.87 13.59 -25.46
C PRO A 68 -13.17 13.28 -24.14
N LEU A 69 -13.43 12.11 -23.57
CA LEU A 69 -12.81 11.68 -22.32
C LEU A 69 -12.57 10.17 -22.29
N THR A 70 -11.59 9.76 -21.49
CA THR A 70 -11.33 8.35 -21.15
C THR A 70 -11.46 8.12 -19.65
N LEU A 71 -11.97 6.96 -19.25
CA LEU A 71 -12.19 6.60 -17.85
C LEU A 71 -11.42 5.32 -17.51
N TYR A 72 -10.61 5.39 -16.46
CA TYR A 72 -9.91 4.27 -15.86
C TYR A 72 -10.51 4.00 -14.46
N ALA A 73 -10.80 2.72 -14.19
CA ALA A 73 -11.42 2.29 -12.94
C ALA A 73 -10.61 1.19 -12.26
N ALA A 74 -9.96 1.52 -11.14
CA ALA A 74 -9.22 0.56 -10.33
C ALA A 74 -10.17 -0.28 -9.46
N THR A 75 -10.26 -1.57 -9.73
CA THR A 75 -11.16 -2.50 -9.01
C THR A 75 -10.45 -3.27 -7.90
N GLY A 76 -9.14 -3.44 -8.00
CA GLY A 76 -8.29 -4.12 -7.01
C GLY A 76 -7.67 -3.20 -5.96
N LYS A 77 -6.86 -3.81 -5.09
CA LYS A 77 -5.92 -3.12 -4.17
C LYS A 77 -4.48 -3.24 -4.69
N ASP A 78 -4.28 -2.94 -5.96
CA ASP A 78 -3.04 -3.09 -6.71
C ASP A 78 -2.43 -1.72 -7.07
N ILE A 79 -1.44 -1.70 -7.96
CA ILE A 79 -0.78 -0.49 -8.46
C ILE A 79 -1.74 0.53 -9.09
N TYR A 80 -2.92 0.11 -9.57
CA TYR A 80 -3.88 0.98 -10.23
C TYR A 80 -4.70 1.79 -9.22
N ARG A 81 -4.88 1.28 -8.00
CA ARG A 81 -5.68 1.97 -6.99
C ARG A 81 -4.95 3.20 -6.45
N LYS A 82 -5.57 4.38 -6.58
CA LYS A 82 -5.09 5.65 -6.02
C LYS A 82 -4.81 5.47 -4.51
N PRO A 83 -3.68 5.99 -3.99
CA PRO A 83 -2.83 7.02 -4.59
C PRO A 83 -1.70 6.53 -5.51
N ARG A 84 -1.64 5.24 -5.85
CA ARG A 84 -0.57 4.71 -6.70
C ARG A 84 -0.76 5.12 -8.16
N PRO A 85 0.33 5.31 -8.92
CA PRO A 85 0.28 5.91 -10.25
C PRO A 85 -0.14 4.92 -11.35
N GLY A 86 -0.56 3.69 -11.06
CA GLY A 86 -0.80 2.68 -12.09
C GLY A 86 -1.79 3.14 -13.17
N MET A 87 -2.93 3.73 -12.80
CA MET A 87 -3.88 4.25 -13.81
C MET A 87 -3.29 5.39 -14.64
N TRP A 88 -2.39 6.20 -14.06
CA TRP A 88 -1.67 7.25 -14.79
C TRP A 88 -0.69 6.64 -15.79
N THR A 89 0.05 5.61 -15.39
CA THR A 89 0.95 4.88 -16.29
C THR A 89 0.19 4.27 -17.48
N GLU A 90 -0.91 3.58 -17.24
CA GLU A 90 -1.75 3.01 -18.32
C GLU A 90 -2.28 4.10 -19.25
N MET A 91 -2.70 5.23 -18.71
CA MET A 91 -3.14 6.37 -19.52
C MET A 91 -2.03 6.90 -20.43
N LYS A 92 -0.79 6.96 -19.93
CA LYS A 92 0.34 7.35 -20.77
C LYS A 92 0.57 6.36 -21.90
N GLU A 93 0.49 5.06 -21.60
CA GLU A 93 0.67 3.99 -22.59
C GLU A 93 -0.43 4.00 -23.66
N ASP A 94 -1.71 4.05 -23.25
CA ASP A 94 -2.87 4.08 -24.16
C ASP A 94 -2.85 5.25 -25.16
N TYR A 95 -2.14 6.33 -24.81
CA TYR A 95 -2.04 7.54 -25.63
C TYR A 95 -0.67 7.74 -26.25
N ASP A 96 0.25 6.79 -26.09
CA ASP A 96 1.65 6.87 -26.52
C ASP A 96 2.32 8.17 -26.04
N LEU A 97 2.18 8.48 -24.75
CA LEU A 97 2.76 9.67 -24.13
C LEU A 97 4.03 9.32 -23.37
N SER A 98 5.13 9.94 -23.77
CA SER A 98 6.34 10.02 -22.97
C SER A 98 6.20 11.07 -21.87
N GLU A 99 7.03 10.95 -20.82
CA GLU A 99 6.99 11.88 -19.68
C GLU A 99 7.26 13.34 -20.11
N SER A 100 8.12 13.55 -21.11
CA SER A 100 8.46 14.88 -21.62
C SER A 100 7.35 15.56 -22.43
N GLU A 101 6.35 14.80 -22.90
CA GLU A 101 5.20 15.33 -23.64
C GLU A 101 4.10 15.85 -22.70
N ILE A 102 4.17 15.51 -21.42
CA ILE A 102 3.20 15.93 -20.41
C ILE A 102 3.69 17.24 -19.79
N ASP A 103 2.85 18.25 -19.89
CA ASP A 103 3.08 19.52 -19.20
C ASP A 103 2.61 19.39 -17.75
N HIS A 104 3.49 18.93 -16.86
CA HIS A 104 3.19 18.71 -15.44
C HIS A 104 2.79 20.00 -14.71
N GLU A 105 3.47 21.10 -15.04
CA GLU A 105 3.23 22.42 -14.42
C GLU A 105 1.80 22.92 -14.70
N ASN A 106 1.31 22.70 -15.92
CA ASN A 106 -0.01 23.15 -16.34
C ASN A 106 -1.08 22.05 -16.32
N SER A 107 -0.76 20.83 -15.88
CA SER A 107 -1.74 19.76 -15.68
C SER A 107 -2.32 19.81 -14.27
N VAL A 108 -3.58 19.39 -14.13
CA VAL A 108 -4.31 19.46 -12.85
C VAL A 108 -5.10 18.19 -12.55
N PHE A 109 -4.93 17.70 -11.32
CA PHE A 109 -5.74 16.66 -10.71
C PHE A 109 -6.86 17.30 -9.89
N VAL A 110 -8.11 17.06 -10.27
CA VAL A 110 -9.30 17.53 -9.53
C VAL A 110 -10.05 16.36 -8.91
N GLY A 111 -10.14 16.31 -7.59
CA GLY A 111 -10.81 15.20 -6.88
C GLY A 111 -11.22 15.54 -5.45
N ASP A 112 -12.23 14.88 -4.92
CA ASP A 112 -12.83 15.16 -3.61
C ASP A 112 -12.06 14.52 -2.45
N ALA A 113 -11.26 13.48 -2.70
CA ALA A 113 -10.46 12.81 -1.67
C ALA A 113 -9.17 13.59 -1.35
N GLY A 114 -9.36 14.83 -0.85
CA GLY A 114 -8.31 15.80 -0.58
C GLY A 114 -7.75 15.81 0.83
N GLY A 115 -8.27 14.96 1.73
CA GLY A 115 -7.86 14.93 3.14
C GLY A 115 -8.22 16.19 3.92
N ARG A 116 -9.22 16.96 3.49
CA ARG A 116 -9.65 18.19 4.19
C ARG A 116 -10.08 17.86 5.62
N ILE A 117 -9.68 18.71 6.57
CA ILE A 117 -10.07 18.57 7.97
C ILE A 117 -11.49 19.10 8.20
N ALA A 118 -12.13 18.65 9.28
CA ALA A 118 -13.46 19.14 9.64
C ALA A 118 -13.36 20.59 10.10
N GLU A 119 -14.25 21.44 9.60
CA GLU A 119 -14.38 22.82 10.09
C GLU A 119 -15.30 22.88 11.30
N PRO A 120 -15.11 23.85 12.21
CA PRO A 120 -15.95 24.01 13.39
C PRO A 120 -17.44 24.19 13.03
N LYS A 121 -18.33 23.77 13.94
CA LYS A 121 -19.78 23.93 13.75
C LYS A 121 -20.17 25.41 13.67
N GLY A 122 -20.80 25.81 12.57
CA GLY A 122 -21.25 27.18 12.27
C GLY A 122 -21.75 27.32 10.82
N PRO A 123 -22.09 28.53 10.37
CA PRO A 123 -22.36 28.80 8.95
C PRO A 123 -21.10 28.46 8.14
N GLY A 124 -21.18 27.46 7.24
CA GLY A 124 -20.03 26.94 6.51
C GLY A 124 -19.41 25.65 7.07
N ALA A 125 -20.01 25.03 8.11
CA ALA A 125 -19.52 23.75 8.64
C ALA A 125 -19.41 22.68 7.54
N ALA A 126 -18.18 22.21 7.33
CA ALA A 126 -17.88 21.17 6.36
C ALA A 126 -17.21 19.97 7.04
N GLY A 127 -17.66 18.77 6.66
CA GLY A 127 -17.07 17.53 7.16
C GLY A 127 -15.62 17.36 6.73
N LYS A 128 -14.91 16.45 7.42
CA LYS A 128 -13.62 15.95 6.94
C LYS A 128 -13.82 15.07 5.71
N ASP A 129 -12.84 15.04 4.81
CA ASP A 129 -12.85 14.07 3.71
C ASP A 129 -12.62 12.65 4.24
N PHE A 130 -13.12 11.65 3.50
CA PHE A 130 -12.94 10.23 3.86
C PHE A 130 -11.49 9.74 3.65
N SER A 131 -10.74 10.35 2.73
CA SER A 131 -9.36 9.97 2.45
C SER A 131 -8.58 11.12 1.78
N CYS A 132 -7.26 10.96 1.69
CA CYS A 132 -6.35 11.85 0.96
C CYS A 132 -5.86 11.24 -0.37
N SER A 133 -6.59 10.26 -0.93
CA SER A 133 -6.11 9.44 -2.06
C SER A 133 -5.91 10.21 -3.38
N ASP A 134 -6.71 11.25 -3.62
CA ASP A 134 -6.63 12.07 -4.83
C ASP A 134 -5.45 13.04 -4.78
N ARG A 135 -5.32 13.76 -3.66
CA ARG A 135 -4.16 14.63 -3.41
C ARG A 135 -2.85 13.85 -3.46
N ASN A 136 -2.83 12.64 -2.87
CA ASN A 136 -1.63 11.81 -2.86
C ASN A 136 -1.30 11.23 -4.24
N LEU A 137 -2.29 10.92 -5.08
CA LEU A 137 -2.02 10.56 -6.48
C LEU A 137 -1.36 11.73 -7.22
N ALA A 138 -1.96 12.92 -7.13
CA ALA A 138 -1.44 14.13 -7.78
C ALA A 138 0.00 14.43 -7.36
N HIS A 139 0.30 14.27 -6.08
CA HIS A 139 1.66 14.38 -5.55
C HIS A 139 2.61 13.33 -6.14
N ASN A 140 2.19 12.06 -6.20
CA ASN A 140 3.02 10.97 -6.71
C ASN A 140 3.33 11.08 -8.22
N ILE A 141 2.45 11.72 -9.01
CA ILE A 141 2.65 11.98 -10.44
C ILE A 141 3.13 13.40 -10.74
N ASN A 142 3.44 14.17 -9.70
CA ASN A 142 3.96 15.53 -9.79
C ASN A 142 3.08 16.48 -10.65
N ILE A 143 1.78 16.56 -10.36
CA ILE A 143 0.88 17.55 -10.97
C ILE A 143 0.10 18.33 -9.91
N LYS A 144 -0.39 19.52 -10.27
CA LYS A 144 -1.17 20.36 -9.36
C LYS A 144 -2.44 19.63 -8.90
N TYR A 145 -2.76 19.70 -7.61
CA TYR A 145 -4.01 19.19 -7.06
C TYR A 145 -4.96 20.33 -6.72
N GLN A 146 -6.25 20.14 -7.00
CA GLN A 146 -7.34 21.01 -6.51
C GLN A 146 -8.56 20.17 -6.13
N THR A 147 -9.40 20.68 -5.24
CA THR A 147 -10.74 20.09 -5.00
C THR A 147 -11.74 20.54 -6.07
N PRO A 148 -12.90 19.88 -6.21
CA PRO A 148 -13.94 20.33 -7.12
C PRO A 148 -14.41 21.76 -6.84
N GLU A 149 -14.54 22.13 -5.57
CA GLU A 149 -14.96 23.47 -5.16
C GLU A 149 -13.91 24.53 -5.51
N GLU A 150 -12.63 24.25 -5.28
CA GLU A 150 -11.53 25.12 -5.68
C GLU A 150 -11.46 25.29 -7.21
N PHE A 151 -11.63 24.21 -7.97
CA PHE A 151 -11.45 24.22 -9.43
C PHE A 151 -12.66 24.78 -10.19
N PHE A 152 -13.87 24.36 -9.83
CA PHE A 152 -15.09 24.70 -10.58
C PHE A 152 -15.83 25.91 -10.00
N LEU A 153 -15.74 26.14 -8.69
CA LEU A 153 -16.47 27.22 -8.00
C LEU A 153 -15.57 28.39 -7.59
N GLY A 154 -14.24 28.23 -7.71
CA GLY A 154 -13.27 29.26 -7.32
C GLY A 154 -13.21 29.50 -5.81
N GLU A 155 -13.64 28.51 -5.02
CA GLU A 155 -13.57 28.58 -3.56
C GLU A 155 -12.13 28.57 -3.06
N LYS A 156 -11.91 29.09 -1.84
CA LYS A 156 -10.59 29.09 -1.22
C LYS A 156 -10.21 27.66 -0.78
N PRO A 157 -8.92 27.30 -0.84
CA PRO A 157 -8.47 26.02 -0.32
C PRO A 157 -8.78 25.87 1.17
N ARG A 158 -9.19 24.66 1.55
CA ARG A 158 -9.39 24.26 2.95
C ARG A 158 -8.14 23.56 3.49
N ASP A 159 -7.93 23.68 4.79
CA ASP A 159 -6.87 22.95 5.47
C ASP A 159 -7.03 21.44 5.30
N PHE A 160 -5.91 20.74 5.15
CA PHE A 160 -5.88 19.30 4.97
C PHE A 160 -4.80 18.66 5.82
N ALA A 161 -4.97 17.37 6.10
CA ALA A 161 -3.97 16.54 6.74
C ALA A 161 -3.81 15.24 5.94
N ARG A 162 -2.57 14.79 5.78
CA ARG A 162 -2.28 13.45 5.28
C ARG A 162 -2.32 12.49 6.45
N ASP A 163 -3.02 11.36 6.31
CA ASP A 163 -3.05 10.31 7.32
C ASP A 163 -1.66 9.66 7.54
N PHE A 164 -0.83 9.65 6.49
CA PHE A 164 0.52 9.12 6.49
C PHE A 164 1.36 9.83 5.41
N ASP A 165 2.61 10.16 5.75
CA ASP A 165 3.62 10.63 4.81
C ASP A 165 4.94 9.90 5.07
N VAL A 166 5.46 9.22 4.05
CA VAL A 166 6.72 8.46 4.15
C VAL A 166 7.91 9.38 4.36
N ALA A 167 7.82 10.65 3.93
CA ALA A 167 8.88 11.63 4.14
C ALA A 167 9.13 11.92 5.63
N ASN A 168 8.15 11.67 6.51
CA ASN A 168 8.30 11.78 7.96
C ASN A 168 9.03 10.58 8.59
N PHE A 169 9.35 9.55 7.80
CA PHE A 169 10.08 8.36 8.21
C PHE A 169 11.32 8.18 7.31
N PRO A 170 12.26 9.15 7.31
CA PRO A 170 13.44 9.05 6.47
C PRO A 170 14.27 7.83 6.85
N TYR A 171 14.69 7.07 5.85
CA TYR A 171 15.72 6.07 6.04
C TYR A 171 17.08 6.77 6.11
N THR A 172 17.83 6.55 7.19
CA THR A 172 19.18 7.06 7.34
C THR A 172 20.16 5.90 7.14
N ASP A 173 21.05 6.01 6.15
CA ASP A 173 22.18 5.09 5.95
C ASP A 173 23.22 5.16 7.09
N GLU A 174 23.02 6.06 8.06
CA GLU A 174 23.75 6.09 9.33
C GLU A 174 23.35 4.88 10.19
N GLU A 175 23.65 3.69 9.70
CA GLU A 175 23.86 2.56 10.57
C GLU A 175 25.01 2.95 11.49
N LYS A 176 24.70 3.16 12.77
CA LYS A 176 25.67 2.95 13.83
C LYS A 176 26.06 1.46 13.78
N ASP A 177 26.92 1.11 12.83
CA ASP A 177 27.52 -0.22 12.65
C ASP A 177 28.28 -0.70 13.91
N ASN A 178 28.44 0.18 14.90
CA ASN A 178 29.11 -0.10 16.16
C ASN A 178 28.20 -0.64 17.28
N GLU A 179 26.88 -0.68 17.11
CA GLU A 179 25.99 -1.33 18.10
C GLU A 179 25.50 -2.68 17.57
N ALA A 180 25.93 -3.77 18.22
CA ALA A 180 25.37 -5.09 17.96
C ALA A 180 23.90 -5.13 18.42
N TRP A 181 22.98 -4.81 17.50
CA TRP A 181 21.51 -4.80 17.72
C TRP A 181 21.00 -6.11 18.32
N ALA A 182 21.69 -7.23 18.05
CA ALA A 182 21.51 -8.47 18.75
C ALA A 182 22.87 -9.07 19.13
N THR A 183 22.95 -9.59 20.35
CA THR A 183 24.06 -10.41 20.81
C THR A 183 23.52 -11.70 21.39
N LYS A 184 24.34 -12.75 21.30
CA LYS A 184 24.09 -14.03 21.96
C LYS A 184 24.62 -13.93 23.39
N SER A 185 23.74 -13.57 24.32
CA SER A 185 24.07 -13.40 25.75
C SER A 185 23.98 -14.70 26.56
N ASN A 186 23.41 -15.75 25.97
CA ASN A 186 23.16 -17.03 26.62
C ASN A 186 23.61 -18.16 25.68
N ASP A 187 24.05 -19.28 26.23
CA ASP A 187 24.40 -20.47 25.44
C ASP A 187 23.18 -20.97 24.64
N GLN A 188 22.01 -20.92 25.28
CA GLN A 188 20.71 -21.24 24.70
C GLN A 188 19.63 -20.32 25.27
N ASP A 189 18.81 -19.70 24.41
CA ASP A 189 17.64 -18.92 24.83
C ASP A 189 16.54 -18.88 23.75
N ILE A 190 15.38 -18.38 24.16
CA ILE A 190 14.28 -18.01 23.27
C ILE A 190 14.30 -16.49 23.06
N VAL A 191 14.34 -16.05 21.81
CA VAL A 191 14.06 -14.66 21.44
C VAL A 191 12.63 -14.58 20.91
N LEU A 192 11.79 -13.79 21.58
CA LEU A 192 10.40 -13.59 21.24
C LEU A 192 10.23 -12.23 20.55
N PHE A 193 9.81 -12.24 19.28
CA PHE A 193 9.46 -11.00 18.61
C PHE A 193 8.03 -10.58 18.95
N VAL A 194 7.83 -9.27 19.17
CA VAL A 194 6.52 -8.68 19.40
C VAL A 194 6.37 -7.44 18.52
N GLY A 195 5.31 -7.35 17.72
CA GLY A 195 5.03 -6.18 16.90
C GLY A 195 4.21 -6.48 15.66
N PHE A 196 3.67 -5.44 15.02
CA PHE A 196 2.76 -5.57 13.88
C PHE A 196 3.38 -6.32 12.69
N PRO A 197 2.59 -7.05 11.88
CA PRO A 197 3.00 -7.46 10.53
C PRO A 197 3.49 -6.24 9.74
N GLY A 198 4.55 -6.38 8.94
CA GLY A 198 5.16 -5.24 8.22
C GLY A 198 6.14 -4.39 9.03
N ALA A 199 6.32 -4.66 10.33
CA ALA A 199 7.24 -3.91 11.20
C ALA A 199 8.74 -4.16 10.97
N GLY A 200 9.12 -5.08 10.06
CA GLY A 200 10.52 -5.42 9.78
C GLY A 200 11.09 -6.63 10.53
N LYS A 201 10.29 -7.31 11.36
CA LYS A 201 10.69 -8.48 12.17
C LYS A 201 11.52 -9.53 11.42
N SER A 202 10.98 -10.06 10.32
CA SER A 202 11.69 -11.10 9.56
C SER A 202 12.99 -10.59 8.96
N THR A 203 13.03 -9.34 8.49
CA THR A 203 14.25 -8.71 8.00
C THR A 203 15.29 -8.59 9.13
N PHE A 204 14.87 -8.23 10.33
CA PHE A 204 15.72 -8.18 11.51
C PHE A 204 16.30 -9.55 11.87
N TYR A 205 15.49 -10.61 11.79
CA TYR A 205 15.97 -11.99 12.01
C TYR A 205 17.11 -12.35 11.06
N TRP A 206 16.90 -12.19 9.74
CA TRP A 206 17.91 -12.56 8.74
C TRP A 206 19.20 -11.75 8.90
N LYS A 207 19.08 -10.46 9.24
CA LYS A 207 20.24 -9.59 9.37
C LYS A 207 21.06 -9.83 10.65
N TYR A 208 20.40 -10.11 11.78
CA TYR A 208 21.05 -10.05 13.09
C TYR A 208 21.01 -11.34 13.92
N LEU A 209 20.06 -12.25 13.70
CA LEU A 209 19.89 -13.44 14.53
C LEU A 209 20.25 -14.74 13.81
N GLU A 210 19.96 -14.85 12.52
CA GLU A 210 20.44 -15.99 11.72
C GLU A 210 21.97 -16.12 11.77
N PRO A 211 22.79 -15.05 11.60
CA PRO A 211 24.26 -15.16 11.72
C PRO A 211 24.75 -15.58 13.10
N LEU A 212 23.90 -15.47 14.13
CA LEU A 212 24.18 -15.92 15.51
C LEU A 212 23.69 -17.35 15.79
N ASN A 213 23.31 -18.09 14.74
CA ASN A 213 22.81 -19.48 14.79
C ASN A 213 21.53 -19.63 15.62
N TYR A 214 20.60 -18.68 15.49
CA TYR A 214 19.23 -18.86 15.98
C TYR A 214 18.37 -19.54 14.92
N GLU A 215 17.60 -20.55 15.32
CA GLU A 215 16.62 -21.20 14.46
C GLU A 215 15.30 -20.45 14.44
N ARG A 216 14.68 -20.30 13.26
CA ARG A 216 13.44 -19.54 13.10
C ARG A 216 12.20 -20.41 13.26
N VAL A 217 11.34 -20.02 14.19
CA VAL A 217 9.99 -20.56 14.35
C VAL A 217 8.97 -19.51 13.89
N ASN A 218 8.32 -19.75 12.74
CA ASN A 218 7.31 -18.88 12.17
C ASN A 218 6.05 -19.67 11.77
N GLN A 219 4.88 -19.16 12.15
CA GLN A 219 3.57 -19.73 11.83
C GLN A 219 3.20 -19.66 10.34
N ASP A 220 3.69 -18.69 9.58
CA ASP A 220 3.41 -18.59 8.14
C ASP A 220 3.93 -19.84 7.39
N THR A 221 5.12 -20.32 7.78
CA THR A 221 5.74 -21.53 7.23
C THR A 221 5.14 -22.80 7.85
N LEU A 222 4.94 -22.81 9.17
CA LEU A 222 4.49 -23.99 9.92
C LEU A 222 2.96 -24.18 9.91
N LYS A 223 2.21 -23.20 9.41
CA LYS A 223 0.75 -23.15 9.21
C LYS A 223 -0.11 -23.13 10.47
N SER A 224 0.36 -23.58 11.64
CA SER A 224 -0.41 -23.54 12.89
C SER A 224 0.43 -23.24 14.12
N LYS A 225 -0.20 -22.65 15.15
CA LYS A 225 0.43 -22.35 16.45
C LYS A 225 0.97 -23.62 17.12
N ASP A 226 0.21 -24.71 17.13
CA ASP A 226 0.64 -25.96 17.76
C ASP A 226 1.90 -26.53 17.12
N LYS A 227 2.03 -26.42 15.79
CA LYS A 227 3.25 -26.81 15.08
C LYS A 227 4.42 -25.92 15.46
N CYS A 228 4.22 -24.60 15.61
CA CYS A 228 5.25 -23.72 16.13
C CYS A 228 5.75 -24.14 17.51
N PHE A 229 4.84 -24.42 18.46
CA PHE A 229 5.22 -24.87 19.80
C PHE A 229 5.94 -26.21 19.80
N LYS A 230 5.48 -27.17 18.98
CA LYS A 230 6.13 -28.47 18.84
C LYS A 230 7.54 -28.32 18.26
N THR A 231 7.68 -27.61 17.15
CA THR A 231 8.98 -27.35 16.53
C THR A 231 9.92 -26.63 17.49
N ALA A 232 9.44 -25.60 18.20
CA ALA A 232 10.22 -24.90 19.21
C ALA A 232 10.71 -25.84 20.33
N ALA A 233 9.84 -26.70 20.86
CA ALA A 233 10.21 -27.67 21.89
C ALA A 233 11.27 -28.68 21.38
N ASP A 234 11.13 -29.15 20.14
CA ASP A 234 12.06 -30.09 19.52
C ASP A 234 13.45 -29.45 19.33
N LEU A 235 13.53 -28.21 18.82
CA LEU A 235 14.79 -27.47 18.63
C LEU A 235 15.46 -27.17 19.98
N LEU A 236 14.68 -26.72 20.98
CA LEU A 236 15.19 -26.49 22.32
C LEU A 236 15.72 -27.79 22.97
N GLY A 237 15.07 -28.93 22.72
CA GLY A 237 15.53 -30.24 23.18
C GLY A 237 16.88 -30.66 22.57
N LYS A 238 17.26 -30.11 21.41
CA LYS A 238 18.56 -30.35 20.76
C LYS A 238 19.66 -29.37 21.22
N GLY A 239 19.35 -28.42 22.10
CA GLY A 239 20.30 -27.40 22.54
C GLY A 239 20.35 -26.16 21.65
N GLU A 240 19.46 -26.02 20.67
CA GLU A 240 19.45 -24.89 19.74
C GLU A 240 18.76 -23.67 20.37
N SER A 241 19.23 -22.46 20.01
CA SER A 241 18.55 -21.21 20.37
C SER A 241 17.50 -20.89 19.31
N ILE A 242 16.35 -20.33 19.71
CA ILE A 242 15.25 -20.11 18.77
C ILE A 242 14.75 -18.67 18.76
N VAL A 243 14.25 -18.24 17.60
CA VAL A 243 13.51 -16.98 17.43
C VAL A 243 12.08 -17.30 17.04
N VAL A 244 11.13 -16.78 17.82
CA VAL A 244 9.70 -16.85 17.51
C VAL A 244 9.30 -15.60 16.72
N ASP A 245 9.40 -15.68 15.40
CA ASP A 245 9.05 -14.60 14.46
C ASP A 245 7.56 -14.67 14.09
N ASN A 246 6.72 -14.35 15.07
CA ASN A 246 5.27 -14.16 14.92
C ASN A 246 4.87 -12.76 15.43
N THR A 247 3.59 -12.41 15.33
CA THR A 247 3.09 -11.12 15.83
C THR A 247 3.10 -11.05 17.37
N ASN A 248 2.73 -12.14 18.04
CA ASN A 248 2.69 -12.29 19.51
C ASN A 248 2.01 -11.12 20.25
N ALA A 249 0.86 -10.67 19.73
CA ALA A 249 0.16 -9.47 20.18
C ALA A 249 -0.47 -9.60 21.58
N ASP A 250 -1.05 -10.75 21.91
CA ASP A 250 -1.79 -10.98 23.15
C ASP A 250 -0.93 -11.57 24.28
N VAL A 251 -1.31 -11.26 25.52
CA VAL A 251 -0.62 -11.71 26.74
C VAL A 251 -0.65 -13.24 26.85
N ASP A 252 -1.75 -13.87 26.45
CA ASP A 252 -1.95 -15.32 26.58
C ASP A 252 -0.99 -16.11 25.69
N THR A 253 -0.82 -15.70 24.43
CA THR A 253 0.16 -16.31 23.52
C THR A 253 1.58 -16.14 24.06
N ARG A 254 1.93 -14.96 24.62
CA ARG A 254 3.26 -14.74 25.22
C ARG A 254 3.48 -15.58 26.48
N SER A 255 2.45 -15.77 27.31
CA SER A 255 2.56 -16.59 28.52
C SER A 255 2.85 -18.06 28.21
N GLN A 256 2.32 -18.58 27.09
CA GLN A 256 2.63 -19.93 26.61
C GLN A 256 4.11 -20.08 26.19
N TRP A 257 4.69 -19.08 25.52
CA TRP A 257 6.13 -19.09 25.21
C TRP A 257 7.01 -19.01 26.47
N ILE A 258 6.61 -18.21 27.46
CA ILE A 258 7.28 -18.14 28.76
C ILE A 258 7.20 -19.49 29.49
N ALA A 259 6.06 -20.17 29.44
CA ALA A 259 5.90 -21.50 30.01
C ALA A 259 6.80 -22.53 29.32
N LEU A 260 6.95 -22.46 28.00
CA LEU A 260 7.86 -23.33 27.25
C LEU A 260 9.33 -23.09 27.66
N ALA A 261 9.76 -21.82 27.75
CA ALA A 261 11.09 -21.46 28.23
C ALA A 261 11.38 -22.04 29.63
N ARG A 262 10.42 -21.89 30.57
CA ARG A 262 10.53 -22.45 31.93
C ARG A 262 10.64 -23.98 31.92
N LYS A 263 9.86 -24.66 31.08
CA LYS A 263 9.91 -26.13 30.96
C LYS A 263 11.28 -26.61 30.49
N HIS A 264 11.89 -25.91 29.54
CA HIS A 264 13.24 -26.21 29.03
C HIS A 264 14.37 -25.59 29.86
N LYS A 265 14.05 -24.81 30.90
CA LYS A 265 15.01 -24.12 31.78
C LYS A 265 15.96 -23.18 31.04
N VAL A 266 15.46 -22.55 29.97
CA VAL A 266 16.21 -21.56 29.18
C VAL A 266 15.70 -20.14 29.43
N PRO A 267 16.54 -19.09 29.34
CA PRO A 267 16.09 -17.71 29.33
C PRO A 267 15.18 -17.40 28.15
N ILE A 268 14.34 -16.37 28.30
CA ILE A 268 13.54 -15.79 27.23
C ILE A 268 13.72 -14.28 27.20
N ARG A 269 13.98 -13.72 26.03
CA ARG A 269 14.14 -12.27 25.79
C ARG A 269 13.09 -11.79 24.80
N CYS A 270 12.69 -10.53 24.92
CA CYS A 270 11.70 -9.91 24.04
C CYS A 270 12.37 -8.84 23.18
N PHE A 271 12.12 -8.91 21.87
CA PHE A 271 12.42 -7.81 20.95
C PHE A 271 11.09 -7.18 20.55
N TRP A 272 10.84 -5.98 21.05
CA TRP A 272 9.59 -5.25 20.82
C TRP A 272 9.78 -4.25 19.68
N PHE A 273 9.16 -4.54 18.54
CA PHE A 273 9.16 -3.71 17.35
C PHE A 273 8.06 -2.65 17.49
N GLN A 274 8.47 -1.42 17.77
CA GLN A 274 7.58 -0.27 18.00
C GLN A 274 7.27 0.52 16.72
N THR A 275 7.49 -0.07 15.54
CA THR A 275 7.17 0.54 14.25
C THR A 275 5.70 0.97 14.21
N PRO A 276 5.39 2.25 13.92
CA PRO A 276 4.01 2.74 13.87
C PRO A 276 3.14 1.95 12.90
N LEU A 277 1.84 1.81 13.21
CA LEU A 277 0.90 1.01 12.42
C LEU A 277 0.84 1.47 10.95
N GLN A 278 0.79 2.78 10.72
CA GLN A 278 0.71 3.35 9.37
C GLN A 278 1.94 3.02 8.53
N LEU A 279 3.13 3.00 9.15
CA LEU A 279 4.38 2.60 8.49
C LEU A 279 4.39 1.08 8.24
N CYS A 280 3.84 0.28 9.14
CA CYS A 280 3.68 -1.16 8.93
C CYS A 280 2.76 -1.48 7.74
N GLU A 281 1.63 -0.78 7.63
CA GLU A 281 0.70 -0.89 6.50
C GLU A 281 1.36 -0.45 5.19
N HIS A 282 2.10 0.66 5.21
CA HIS A 282 2.90 1.12 4.07
C HIS A 282 3.91 0.06 3.63
N ASN A 283 4.71 -0.47 4.56
CA ASN A 283 5.72 -1.48 4.29
C ASN A 283 5.10 -2.77 3.75
N ALA A 284 3.95 -3.20 4.29
CA ALA A 284 3.24 -4.37 3.80
C ALA A 284 2.74 -4.17 2.36
N ALA A 285 2.19 -2.99 2.05
CA ALA A 285 1.78 -2.65 0.70
C ALA A 285 2.96 -2.56 -0.28
N ALA A 286 4.07 -1.94 0.12
CA ALA A 286 5.28 -1.85 -0.69
C ALA A 286 5.87 -3.23 -0.98
N ARG A 287 5.91 -4.13 0.02
CA ARG A 287 6.36 -5.52 -0.17
C ARG A 287 5.48 -6.29 -1.13
N ALA A 288 4.15 -6.22 -0.96
CA ALA A 288 3.20 -6.94 -1.81
C ALA A 288 3.24 -6.51 -3.28
N LEU A 289 3.69 -5.27 -3.56
CA LEU A 289 3.76 -4.71 -4.91
C LEU A 289 5.15 -4.83 -5.56
N ASN A 290 6.19 -5.09 -4.77
CA ASN A 290 7.57 -5.20 -5.26
C ASN A 290 7.99 -6.67 -5.35
N GLU A 291 7.87 -7.28 -6.54
CA GLU A 291 8.32 -8.67 -6.80
C GLU A 291 9.80 -8.91 -6.46
N LYS A 292 10.66 -7.88 -6.58
CA LYS A 292 12.09 -7.99 -6.25
C LYS A 292 12.39 -8.07 -4.75
N VAL A 293 11.49 -7.62 -3.87
CA VAL A 293 11.65 -7.78 -2.41
C VAL A 293 11.37 -9.23 -1.98
N HIS A 294 10.72 -10.02 -2.84
CA HIS A 294 10.57 -11.47 -2.67
C HIS A 294 11.80 -12.28 -3.13
N GLY A 295 12.75 -11.65 -3.83
CA GLY A 295 13.87 -12.32 -4.52
C GLY A 295 14.88 -13.04 -3.62
N ASP A 296 15.01 -12.64 -2.35
CA ASP A 296 15.98 -13.26 -1.43
C ASP A 296 15.33 -14.09 -0.30
N ILE A 297 14.00 -14.25 -0.27
CA ILE A 297 13.31 -14.97 0.82
C ILE A 297 12.41 -16.12 0.32
N SER A 298 12.32 -16.35 -0.99
CA SER A 298 11.57 -17.50 -1.51
C SER A 298 12.19 -18.09 -2.78
N ALA A 299 13.34 -18.76 -2.65
CA ALA A 299 13.55 -19.93 -3.49
C ALA A 299 12.54 -20.99 -3.05
N HIS A 300 11.77 -21.53 -4.01
CA HIS A 300 10.73 -22.57 -3.89
C HIS A 300 9.28 -22.08 -3.73
N GLY A 301 8.70 -21.61 -4.84
CA GLY A 301 7.32 -21.98 -5.16
C GLY A 301 6.38 -20.86 -5.58
N ALA A 302 6.54 -20.33 -6.79
CA ALA A 302 5.41 -19.87 -7.60
C ALA A 302 5.84 -19.80 -9.07
N ARG A 303 5.38 -20.76 -9.88
CA ARG A 303 5.51 -20.70 -11.33
C ARG A 303 4.55 -19.65 -11.87
N ARG A 304 5.09 -18.72 -12.65
CA ARG A 304 4.38 -17.78 -13.52
C ARG A 304 3.48 -18.59 -14.47
N MET A 305 2.16 -18.50 -14.33
CA MET A 305 1.25 -18.87 -15.42
C MET A 305 1.04 -17.61 -16.26
N HIS A 306 1.58 -17.64 -17.48
CA HIS A 306 1.10 -16.78 -18.55
C HIS A 306 -0.32 -17.24 -18.93
N CYS A 307 -1.26 -16.31 -18.93
CA CYS A 307 -2.39 -16.35 -19.86
C CYS A 307 -2.06 -15.40 -21.01
#